data_AF-A0A1I5C213-F1
#
_entry.id   AF-A0A1I5C213-F1
#
_cell.length_a   1.000
_cell.length_b   1.000
_cell.length_c   1.000
_cell.angle_alpha   90.00
_cell.angle_beta   90.00
_cell.angle_gamma   90.00
#
_symmetry.space_group_name_H-M   'P 1'
#
loop_
_entity.id
_entity.type
_entity.pdbx_description
1 polymer ?
#
loop_
_entity_poly.entity_id
_entity_poly.type
_entity_poly.pdbx_seq_one_letter_code
_entity_poly.pdbx_strand_id
1 'polypeptide(L)' 'MKTLKFKTNINCGNCLSKVSPILNAESGIAEWNVDLQDTEKTLTVKTEDLNPEDIKKTVLKSGFLANPK' A
#
# COMPACT_ATOMS: atom_id res chain seq x y z
N MET A 1 -2.38 14.28 -9.35
CA MET A 1 -1.76 13.16 -8.60
C MET A 1 -1.12 13.58 -7.29
N LYS A 2 -1.51 12.91 -6.19
CA LYS A 2 -0.91 13.01 -4.86
C LYS A 2 -0.18 11.70 -4.52
N THR A 3 0.88 11.80 -3.74
CA THR A 3 1.64 10.65 -3.25
C THR A 3 1.35 10.46 -1.78
N LEU A 4 0.84 9.30 -1.41
CA LEU A 4 0.54 8.90 -0.05
C LEU A 4 1.57 7.88 0.43
N LYS A 5 2.04 8.03 1.66
CA LYS A 5 3.00 7.10 2.26
C LYS A 5 2.39 6.46 3.49
N PHE A 6 2.66 5.18 3.67
CA PHE A 6 2.12 4.38 4.75
C PHE A 6 3.21 3.51 5.35
N LYS A 7 3.24 3.44 6.67
CA LYS A 7 3.95 2.39 7.40
C LYS A 7 3.17 1.09 7.28
N THR A 8 3.84 0.00 6.89
CA THR A 8 3.18 -1.30 6.75
C THR A 8 3.86 -2.40 7.56
N ASN A 9 3.19 -3.54 7.68
CA ASN A 9 3.78 -4.76 8.23
C ASN A 9 4.13 -5.79 7.12
N ILE A 10 4.21 -5.37 5.86
CA ILE A 10 4.55 -6.23 4.73
C ILE A 10 6.08 -6.39 4.71
N ASN A 11 6.58 -7.50 5.26
CA ASN A 11 8.01 -7.69 5.50
C ASN A 11 8.64 -8.88 4.76
N CYS A 12 7.89 -9.56 3.89
CA CYS A 12 8.36 -10.71 3.12
C CYS A 12 7.87 -10.63 1.67
N GLY A 13 8.67 -11.11 0.71
CA GLY A 13 8.28 -11.15 -0.70
C GLY A 13 6.98 -11.91 -0.94
N ASN A 14 6.75 -13.00 -0.20
CA ASN A 14 5.51 -13.78 -0.30
C ASN A 14 4.27 -13.01 0.24
N CYS A 15 4.48 -12.09 1.19
CA CYS A 15 3.45 -11.18 1.67
C CYS A 15 3.15 -10.10 0.63
N LEU A 16 4.19 -9.55 0.00
CA LEU A 16 4.05 -8.57 -1.07
C LEU A 16 3.26 -9.14 -2.24
N SER A 17 3.55 -10.37 -2.67
CA SER A 17 2.80 -11.04 -3.75
C SER A 17 1.31 -11.22 -3.45
N LYS A 18 0.90 -11.27 -2.18
CA LYS A 18 -0.53 -11.29 -1.79
C LYS A 18 -1.19 -9.91 -1.86
N VAL A 19 -0.43 -8.86 -1.54
CA VAL A 19 -0.89 -7.47 -1.60
C VAL A 19 -0.97 -6.95 -3.03
N SER A 20 0.01 -7.30 -3.88
CA SER A 20 0.12 -6.80 -5.25
C SER A 20 -1.17 -6.87 -6.06
N PRO A 21 -1.86 -8.02 -6.17
CA PRO A 21 -3.08 -8.11 -6.98
C PRO A 21 -4.22 -7.25 -6.42
N ILE A 22 -4.25 -7.00 -5.11
CA ILE A 22 -5.30 -6.21 -4.46
C ILE A 22 -5.08 -4.71 -4.72
N LEU A 23 -3.84 -4.24 -4.61
CA LEU A 23 -3.50 -2.86 -4.95
C LEU A 23 -3.61 -2.60 -6.46
N ASN A 24 -3.22 -3.56 -7.30
CA ASN A 24 -3.38 -3.46 -8.75
C ASN A 24 -4.84 -3.47 -9.20
N ALA A 25 -5.73 -4.09 -8.44
CA ALA A 25 -7.17 -4.13 -8.72
C ALA A 25 -7.93 -2.90 -8.19
N GLU A 26 -7.30 -2.07 -7.36
CA GLU A 26 -7.95 -0.90 -6.78
C GLU A 26 -7.99 0.25 -7.80
N SER A 27 -9.19 0.52 -8.30
CA SER A 27 -9.44 1.64 -9.20
C SER A 27 -9.12 2.97 -8.51
N GLY A 28 -8.17 3.72 -9.09
CA GLY A 28 -7.71 5.00 -8.57
C GLY A 28 -6.25 4.98 -8.10
N ILE A 29 -5.67 3.80 -7.87
CA ILE A 29 -4.22 3.67 -7.70
C ILE A 29 -3.56 3.74 -9.08
N ALA A 30 -2.76 4.78 -9.31
CA ALA A 30 -1.97 4.93 -10.52
C ALA A 30 -0.66 4.12 -10.44
N GLU A 31 -0.01 4.15 -9.28
CA GLU A 31 1.24 3.43 -9.04
C GLU A 31 1.40 3.16 -7.55
N TRP A 32 2.07 2.07 -7.19
CA TRP A 32 2.42 1.79 -5.80
C TRP A 32 3.75 1.03 -5.71
N ASN A 33 4.45 1.19 -4.58
CA ASN A 33 5.70 0.49 -4.30
C ASN A 33 5.85 0.26 -2.79
N VAL A 34 6.32 -0.92 -2.40
CA VAL A 34 6.69 -1.23 -1.00
C VAL A 34 8.20 -1.27 -0.88
N ASP A 35 8.75 -0.41 -0.04
CA ASP A 35 10.16 -0.46 0.30
C ASP A 35 10.40 -1.50 1.39
N LEU A 36 10.87 -2.69 1.00
CA LEU A 36 11.23 -3.76 1.93
C LEU A 36 12.59 -3.54 2.61
N GLN A 37 13.41 -2.60 2.13
CA GLN A 37 14.69 -2.25 2.74
C GLN A 37 14.48 -1.26 3.90
N ASP A 38 13.43 -0.45 3.81
CA ASP A 38 13.02 0.46 4.88
C ASP A 38 12.60 -0.30 6.16
N THR A 39 13.02 0.21 7.32
CA THR A 39 12.70 -0.38 8.64
C THR A 39 11.19 -0.38 8.90
N GLU A 40 10.47 0.61 8.38
CA GLU A 40 9.03 0.76 8.56
C GLU A 40 8.20 0.11 7.43
N LYS A 41 8.86 -0.55 6.48
CA LYS A 41 8.24 -1.18 5.30
C LYS A 41 7.30 -0.20 4.60
N THR A 42 7.85 0.96 4.23
CA THR A 42 7.06 2.08 3.71
C THR A 42 6.39 1.70 2.37
N LEU A 43 5.06 1.69 2.35
CA LEU A 43 4.25 1.64 1.13
C LEU A 43 4.05 3.06 0.62
N THR A 44 4.41 3.30 -0.63
CA THR A 44 4.15 4.56 -1.35
C THR A 44 3.09 4.30 -2.41
N VAL A 45 2.03 5.10 -2.43
CA VAL A 45 0.92 5.00 -3.39
C VAL A 45 0.71 6.35 -4.07
N LYS A 46 0.68 6.35 -5.40
CA LYS A 46 0.29 7.48 -6.22
C LYS A 46 -1.16 7.29 -6.66
N THR A 47 -1.99 8.29 -6.36
CA THR A 47 -3.43 8.29 -6.64
C THR A 47 -3.87 9.72 -6.91
N GLU A 48 -5.00 9.91 -7.59
CA GLU A 48 -5.62 11.24 -7.75
C GLU A 48 -6.77 11.40 -6.76
N ASP A 49 -7.66 10.43 -6.73
CA ASP A 49 -8.93 10.54 -6.00
C ASP A 49 -8.92 9.87 -4.62
N LEU A 50 -8.21 8.76 -4.46
CA LEU A 50 -8.22 7.97 -3.22
C LEU A 50 -7.59 8.71 -2.04
N ASN A 51 -8.17 8.51 -0.85
CA ASN A 51 -7.66 9.06 0.39
C ASN A 51 -6.88 8.00 1.18
N PRO A 52 -6.10 8.41 2.21
CA PRO A 52 -5.29 7.47 2.98
C PRO A 52 -6.11 6.34 3.63
N GLU A 53 -7.33 6.64 4.05
CA GLU A 53 -8.25 5.66 4.64
C GLU A 53 -8.73 4.62 3.63
N ASP A 54 -8.90 4.99 2.35
CA ASP A 54 -9.28 4.05 1.28
C ASP A 54 -8.15 3.05 1.03
N ILE A 55 -6.92 3.57 0.85
CA ILE A 55 -5.72 2.73 0.67
C ILE A 55 -5.52 1.79 1.86
N LYS A 56 -5.69 2.31 3.09
CA LYS A 56 -5.61 1.50 4.31
C LYS A 56 -6.62 0.36 4.31
N LYS A 57 -7.87 0.60 3.92
CA LYS A 57 -8.90 -0.45 3.82
C LYS A 57 -8.53 -1.48 2.75
N THR A 58 -8.02 -1.04 1.61
CA THR A 58 -7.57 -1.92 0.52
C THR A 58 -6.44 -2.85 0.99
N VAL A 59 -5.43 -2.32 1.68
CA VAL A 59 -4.36 -3.12 2.27
C VAL A 59 -4.90 -4.04 3.37
N LEU A 60 -5.86 -3.58 4.18
CA LEU A 60 -6.47 -4.41 5.22
C LEU A 60 -7.21 -5.63 4.67
N LYS A 61 -7.84 -5.53 3.49
CA LYS A 61 -8.49 -6.67 2.80
C LYS A 61 -7.50 -7.81 2.50
N SER A 62 -6.23 -7.49 2.35
CA SER A 62 -5.16 -8.48 2.13
C SER A 62 -4.59 -9.10 3.41
N GLY A 63 -5.06 -8.64 4.58
CA GLY A 63 -4.61 -9.09 5.91
C GLY A 63 -3.42 -8.30 6.47
N PHE A 64 -3.08 -7.15 5.88
CA PHE A 64 -1.94 -6.32 6.27
C PHE A 64 -2.38 -4.96 6.79
N LEU A 65 -1.53 -4.31 7.58
CA LEU A 65 -1.78 -2.98 8.12
C LEU A 65 -1.04 -1.94 7.27
N ALA A 66 -1.70 -0.83 6.98
CA ALA A 66 -1.11 0.35 6.35
C ALA A 66 -1.55 1.59 7.14
N ASN A 67 -0.62 2.16 7.89
CA ASN A 67 -0.86 3.34 8.71
C ASN A 67 -0.30 4.57 7.97
N PRO A 68 -1.12 5.59 7.67
CA PRO A 68 -0.65 6.78 6.97
C PRO A 68 0.42 7.51 7.78
N LYS A 69 1.42 8.05 7.06
CA LYS A 69 2.56 8.80 7.58
C LYS A 69 2.51 10.25 7.13
#